data_AF-A0A933YD74-F1
#
_entry.id   AF-A0A933YD74-F1
#
_cell.length_a   1.000
_cell.length_b   1.000
_cell.length_c   1.000
_cell.angle_alpha   90.00
_cell.angle_beta   90.00
_cell.angle_gamma   90.00
#
_symmetry.space_group_name_H-M   'P 1'
#
loop_
_entity.id
_entity.type
_entity.pdbx_description
1 polymer ?
#
loop_
_entity_poly.entity_id
_entity_poly.type
_entity_poly.pdbx_seq_one_letter_code
_entity_poly.pdbx_strand_id
1 'polypeptide(L)' 'MKPYILDGYQFSILKLNDVAQRRAAVSLSHQAKKQILRSRAVVERWVERGEIVYGVTT' A
#
# COMPACT_ATOMS: atom_id res chain seq x y z
N MET A 1 -18.22 -1.43 13.41
CA MET A 1 -17.44 -2.64 13.06
C MET A 1 -15.96 -2.34 13.10
N LYS A 2 -15.11 -3.29 13.53
CA LYS A 2 -13.65 -3.15 13.42
C LYS A 2 -13.22 -3.35 11.96
N PRO A 3 -12.34 -2.52 11.39
CA PRO A 3 -11.91 -2.65 10.00
C PRO A 3 -11.01 -3.88 9.81
N TYR A 4 -10.99 -4.43 8.59
CA TYR A 4 -9.95 -5.39 8.22
C TYR A 4 -8.61 -4.67 8.07
N ILE A 5 -7.60 -5.20 8.76
CA ILE A 5 -6.25 -4.65 8.72
C ILE A 5 -5.53 -5.21 7.50
N LEU A 6 -5.09 -4.32 6.60
CA LEU A 6 -4.26 -4.64 5.45
C LEU A 6 -2.78 -4.55 5.85
N ASP A 7 -2.07 -5.67 5.71
CA ASP A 7 -0.65 -5.81 6.06
C ASP A 7 0.24 -6.19 4.88
N GLY A 8 -0.35 -6.51 3.72
CA GLY A 8 0.34 -6.96 2.51
C GLY A 8 0.49 -8.48 2.37
N TYR A 9 0.03 -9.27 3.35
CA TYR A 9 0.24 -10.73 3.38
C TYR A 9 -1.06 -11.52 3.58
N GLN A 10 -1.99 -11.03 4.40
CA GLN A 10 -3.09 -11.83 4.94
C GLN A 10 -4.47 -11.25 4.58
N PHE A 11 -4.77 -11.17 3.28
CA PHE A 11 -6.09 -10.76 2.76
C PHE A 11 -6.73 -11.87 1.92
N SER A 12 -7.92 -12.33 2.33
CA SER A 12 -8.62 -13.45 1.68
C SER A 12 -9.78 -12.99 0.80
N ILE A 13 -10.26 -13.87 -0.07
CA ILE A 13 -11.41 -13.62 -0.96
C ILE A 13 -12.69 -13.32 -0.16
N LEU A 14 -12.88 -13.96 1.00
CA LEU A 14 -14.03 -13.67 1.86
C LEU A 14 -14.00 -12.23 2.38
N LYS A 15 -12.83 -11.78 2.88
CA LYS A 15 -12.63 -10.39 3.30
C LYS A 15 -12.82 -9.41 2.14
N LEU A 16 -12.39 -9.78 0.94
CA LEU A 16 -12.60 -8.98 -0.28
C LEU A 16 -14.08 -8.82 -0.60
N ASN A 17 -14.84 -9.91 -0.58
CA ASN A 17 -16.28 -9.88 -0.84
C ASN A 17 -17.01 -8.95 0.14
N ASP A 18 -16.68 -9.03 1.43
CA ASP A 18 -17.28 -8.16 2.43
C ASP A 18 -16.97 -6.67 2.20
N VAL A 19 -15.76 -6.34 1.78
CA VAL A 19 -15.38 -4.95 1.42
C VAL A 19 -16.09 -4.49 0.15
N ALA A 20 -16.12 -5.33 -0.89
CA ALA A 20 -16.76 -5.02 -2.17
C ALA A 20 -18.28 -4.79 -2.02
N GLN A 21 -18.92 -5.56 -1.13
CA GLN A 21 -20.34 -5.43 -0.78
C GLN A 21 -20.62 -4.33 0.25
N ARG A 22 -19.61 -3.50 0.59
CA ARG A 22 -19.69 -2.40 1.58
C ARG A 22 -20.09 -2.85 2.98
N ARG A 23 -19.86 -4.12 3.32
CA ARG A 23 -20.14 -4.71 4.64
C ARG A 23 -18.98 -4.52 5.61
N ALA A 24 -17.77 -4.27 5.12
CA ALA A 24 -16.60 -4.01 5.95
C ALA A 24 -15.76 -2.84 5.42
N ALA A 25 -15.13 -2.10 6.34
CA ALA A 25 -14.11 -1.11 6.02
C ALA A 25 -12.71 -1.72 6.14
N VAL A 26 -11.72 -1.07 5.54
CA VAL A 26 -10.30 -1.45 5.64
C VAL A 26 -9.48 -0.38 6.33
N SER A 27 -8.37 -0.78 6.96
CA SER A 27 -7.34 0.15 7.42
C SER A 27 -5.95 -0.46 7.22
N LEU A 28 -4.93 0.39 7.08
CA LEU A 28 -3.55 -0.07 6.93
C LEU A 28 -2.93 -0.36 8.30
N SER A 29 -2.20 -1.47 8.39
CA SER A 29 -1.35 -1.75 9.55
C SER A 29 -0.25 -0.69 9.70
N HIS A 30 0.23 -0.47 10.92
CA HIS A 30 1.33 0.48 11.16
C HIS A 30 2.59 0.11 10.36
N GLN A 31 2.90 -1.19 10.28
CA GLN A 31 4.03 -1.70 9.51
C GLN A 31 3.86 -1.46 8.01
N ALA A 32 2.68 -1.69 7.45
CA ALA A 32 2.40 -1.43 6.03
C ALA A 32 2.57 0.06 5.70
N LYS A 33 2.06 0.96 6.55
CA LYS A 33 2.28 2.41 6.40
C LYS A 33 3.77 2.76 6.37
N LYS A 34 4.56 2.20 7.30
CA LYS A 34 6.01 2.44 7.36
C LYS A 34 6.73 1.93 6.11
N GLN A 35 6.33 0.78 5.57
CA GLN A 35 6.91 0.21 4.35
C GLN A 35 6.57 1.05 3.12
N ILE A 36 5.32 1.52 2.98
CA ILE A 36 4.90 2.42 1.90
C ILE A 36 5.74 3.70 1.89
N LEU A 37 5.89 4.35 3.06
CA LEU A 37 6.68 5.58 3.17
C LEU A 37 8.15 5.35 2.81
N ARG A 38 8.74 4.23 3.25
CA ARG A 38 10.12 3.85 2.89
C ARG A 38 10.26 3.61 1.40
N SER A 39 9.30 2.91 0.78
CA SER A 39 9.27 2.69 -0.66
C SER A 39 9.24 4.00 -1.41
N ARG A 40 8.40 4.96 -0.99
CA ARG A 40 8.34 6.28 -1.63
C ARG A 40 9.65 7.04 -1.51
N ALA A 41 10.29 7.03 -0.33
CA ALA A 41 11.58 7.69 -0.12
C ALA A 41 12.69 7.15 -1.05
N VAL A 42 12.62 5.89 -1.49
CA VAL A 42 13.56 5.37 -2.51
C VAL A 42 13.30 6.03 -3.86
N VAL A 43 12.04 6.15 -4.27
CA VAL A 43 11.66 6.80 -5.54
C VAL A 43 12.10 8.27 -5.54
N GLU A 44 11.88 9.01 -4.45
CA GLU A 44 12.32 10.41 -4.37
C GLU A 44 13.83 10.55 -4.57
N ARG A 45 14.63 9.67 -3.96
CA ARG A 45 16.10 9.68 -4.13
C ARG A 45 16.52 9.42 -5.58
N TRP A 46 15.80 8.56 -6.31
CA TRP A 46 16.07 8.32 -7.73
C TRP A 46 15.78 9.58 -8.56
N VAL A 47 14.67 10.26 -8.27
CA VAL A 47 14.30 11.52 -8.92
C VAL A 47 15.35 12.61 -8.65
N GLU A 48 15.74 12.80 -7.39
CA GLU A 48 16.74 13.79 -6.99
C GLU A 48 18.11 13.57 -7.66
N ARG A 49 18.46 12.32 -7.96
CA ARG A 49 19.72 11.94 -8.60
C ARG A 49 19.66 11.97 -10.13
N GLY A 50 18.50 12.26 -10.71
CA GLY A 50 18.30 12.19 -12.16
C GLY A 50 18.47 10.78 -12.72
N GLU A 51 18.19 9.74 -11.93
CA GLU A 51 18.22 8.36 -12.41
C GLU A 51 17.09 8.16 -13.44
N ILE A 52 17.34 7.43 -14.53
CA ILE A 52 16.33 7.14 -15.56
C ILE A 52 15.51 5.93 -15.10
N VAL A 53 14.25 6.16 -14.73
CA VAL A 53 13.33 5.15 -14.23
C VAL A 53 12.03 5.21 -15.02
N TYR A 54 11.64 4.08 -15.64
CA TYR A 54 10.45 3.97 -16.48
C TYR A 54 9.17 4.39 -15.73
N GLY A 55 8.42 5.30 -16.32
CA GLY A 55 7.19 5.83 -15.74
C GLY A 55 7.40 6.80 -14.58
N VAL A 56 8.64 7.21 -14.30
CA VAL A 56 8.99 8.21 -13.28
C VAL A 56 9.80 9.36 -13.88
N THR A 57 10.92 9.07 -14.53
CA THR A 57 11.92 10.04 -15.03
C THR A 57 12.44 9.72 -16.44
N THR A 58 11.87 8.72 -17.12
CA THR A 58 12.10 8.47 -18.56
C THR A 58 11.63 9.61 -19.44
#